data_AF-A0A3D4X3T3-F1
#
_entry.id   AF-A0A3D4X3T3-F1
#
_cell.length_a   1.000
_cell.length_b   1.000
_cell.length_c   1.000
_cell.angle_alpha   90.00
_cell.angle_beta   90.00
_cell.angle_gamma   90.00
#
_symmetry.space_group_name_H-M   'P 1'
#
loop_
_entity.id
_entity.type
_entity.pdbx_description
1 polymer ?
#
loop_
_entity_poly.entity_id
_entity_poly.type
_entity_poly.pdbx_seq_one_letter_code
_entity_poly.pdbx_strand_id
1 'polypeptide(L)'
;MANVSNYSASYEGAFLQPGQQHGWWMTHSNWERLLANFQVNVSAHPWVFAAHTPPPPQELMVTDLRSHINTSGGRVLYFNVRNTGPNPVRVYIVCFSFITD
;
A
#
# COMPACT_ATOMS: atom_id res chain seq x y z
N MET A 1 -4.80 3.80 25.56
CA MET A 1 -3.45 4.08 25.01
C MET A 1 -3.51 3.45 23.64
N ALA A 2 -3.49 4.25 22.57
CA ALA A 2 -3.76 3.68 21.26
C ALA A 2 -2.69 2.65 20.89
N ASN A 3 -3.09 1.44 20.54
CA ASN A 3 -2.17 0.38 20.12
C ASN A 3 -2.08 0.40 18.59
N VAL A 4 -0.86 0.57 18.08
CA VAL A 4 -0.56 0.65 16.65
C VAL A 4 0.15 -0.62 16.21
N SER A 5 -0.51 -1.41 15.37
CA SER A 5 0.10 -2.57 14.72
C SER A 5 0.53 -2.20 13.30
N ASN A 6 1.81 -2.39 12.98
CA ASN A 6 2.39 -2.08 11.68
C ASN A 6 2.73 -3.35 10.92
N TYR A 7 2.46 -3.32 9.62
CA TYR A 7 2.72 -4.42 8.72
C TYR A 7 3.20 -3.87 7.37
N SER A 8 3.90 -4.70 6.59
CA SER A 8 4.37 -4.33 5.26
C SER A 8 4.29 -5.51 4.28
N ALA A 9 4.12 -5.17 3.01
CA ALA A 9 4.21 -6.11 1.90
C ALA A 9 4.98 -5.44 0.75
N SER A 10 5.89 -6.19 0.12
CA SER A 10 6.57 -5.74 -1.10
C SER A 10 5.83 -6.25 -2.34
N TYR A 11 5.87 -5.44 -3.40
CA TYR A 11 5.56 -5.89 -4.74
C TYR A 11 6.82 -5.91 -5.57
N GLU A 12 7.06 -7.05 -6.22
CA GLU A 12 8.12 -7.25 -7.21
C GLU A 12 7.49 -7.89 -8.43
N GLY A 13 7.36 -7.14 -9.52
CA GLY A 13 6.65 -7.62 -10.69
C GLY A 13 6.80 -6.75 -11.93
N ALA A 14 5.73 -6.64 -12.69
CA ALA A 14 5.66 -5.76 -13.86
C ALA A 14 5.87 -4.30 -13.46
N PHE A 15 6.44 -3.51 -14.38
CA PHE A 15 6.58 -2.08 -14.15
C PHE A 15 5.22 -1.40 -14.06
N LEU A 16 4.99 -0.69 -12.95
CA LEU A 16 3.90 0.26 -12.80
C LEU A 16 4.30 1.56 -13.51
N GLN A 17 3.79 1.79 -14.72
CA GLN A 17 4.11 2.97 -15.52
C GLN A 17 3.50 4.25 -14.90
N PRO A 18 4.02 5.45 -15.24
CA PRO A 18 3.39 6.71 -14.85
C PRO A 18 1.90 6.74 -15.20
N GLY A 19 1.07 7.11 -14.23
CA GLY A 19 -0.38 7.16 -14.38
C GLY A 19 -1.11 5.82 -14.23
N GLN A 20 -0.40 4.68 -14.24
CA GLN A 20 -1.01 3.37 -14.00
C GLN A 20 -1.27 3.10 -12.52
N GLN A 21 -2.11 2.09 -12.26
CA GLN A 21 -2.45 1.64 -10.93
C GLN A 21 -2.45 0.11 -10.79
N HIS A 22 -2.06 -0.37 -9.60
CA HIS A 22 -2.25 -1.76 -9.18
C HIS A 22 -3.30 -1.84 -8.08
N GLY A 23 -4.25 -2.76 -8.24
CA GLY A 23 -5.22 -3.09 -7.21
C GLY A 23 -4.61 -3.99 -6.15
N TRP A 24 -4.84 -3.64 -4.89
CA TRP A 24 -4.43 -4.41 -3.73
C TRP A 24 -5.64 -4.81 -2.91
N TRP A 25 -5.56 -6.01 -2.35
CA TRP A 25 -6.45 -6.46 -1.30
C TRP A 25 -5.65 -7.17 -0.22
N MET A 26 -6.07 -7.03 1.04
CA MET A 26 -5.44 -7.71 2.16
C MET A 26 -6.46 -8.27 3.12
N THR A 27 -6.19 -9.50 3.56
CA THR A 27 -6.91 -10.24 4.60
C THR A 27 -5.95 -10.65 5.69
N HIS A 28 -6.35 -10.60 6.96
CA HIS A 28 -5.65 -11.33 8.01
C HIS A 28 -6.59 -11.79 9.12
N SER A 29 -6.20 -12.92 9.72
CA SER A 29 -7.10 -13.85 10.41
C SER A 29 -7.60 -13.36 11.79
N ASN A 30 -6.83 -12.53 12.49
CA ASN A 30 -7.16 -12.09 13.86
C ASN A 30 -7.92 -10.74 13.93
N TRP A 31 -8.71 -10.39 12.92
CA TRP A 31 -9.18 -9.01 12.71
C TRP A 31 -10.58 -8.70 13.25
N GLU A 32 -11.15 -9.54 14.12
CA GLU A 32 -12.47 -9.31 14.74
C GLU A 32 -12.54 -8.09 15.68
N ARG A 33 -11.42 -7.39 15.93
CA ARG A 33 -11.34 -6.27 16.90
C ARG A 33 -10.65 -4.99 16.44
N LEU A 34 -10.39 -4.80 15.15
CA LEU A 34 -9.76 -3.55 14.67
C LEU A 34 -10.84 -2.51 14.32
N LEU A 35 -11.04 -1.59 15.26
CA LEU A 35 -11.95 -0.44 15.17
C LEU A 35 -11.48 0.58 14.12
N ALA A 36 -12.47 1.19 13.47
CA ALA A 36 -12.57 2.40 12.63
C ALA A 36 -11.37 3.00 11.87
N ASN A 37 -10.15 3.01 12.39
CA ASN A 37 -9.05 3.85 11.90
C ASN A 37 -7.88 3.02 11.36
N PHE A 38 -7.58 3.21 10.07
CA PHE A 38 -6.49 2.54 9.37
C PHE A 38 -5.78 3.54 8.47
N GLN A 39 -4.46 3.40 8.35
CA GLN A 39 -3.62 4.18 7.45
C GLN A 39 -2.86 3.24 6.54
N VAL A 40 -2.78 3.59 5.26
CA VAL A 40 -1.96 2.89 4.26
C VAL A 40 -1.00 3.92 3.67
N ASN A 41 0.29 3.61 3.73
CA ASN A 41 1.36 4.37 3.13
C ASN A 41 2.04 3.50 2.09
N VAL A 42 2.61 4.13 1.07
CA VAL A 42 3.35 3.43 0.02
C VAL A 42 4.66 4.15 -0.26
N SER A 43 5.72 3.38 -0.47
CA SER A 43 7.03 3.92 -0.82
C SER A 43 7.65 3.12 -1.97
N ALA A 44 8.15 3.82 -2.97
CA ALA A 44 8.92 3.20 -4.05
C ALA A 44 10.31 2.82 -3.54
N HIS A 45 10.83 1.66 -3.96
CA HIS A 45 12.19 1.28 -3.60
C HIS A 45 13.20 2.07 -4.45
N PRO A 46 14.23 2.70 -3.86
CA PRO A 46 15.09 3.64 -4.58
C PRO A 46 16.03 3.01 -5.62
N TRP A 47 16.10 1.68 -5.71
CA TRP A 47 17.09 0.96 -6.53
C TRP A 47 16.58 0.50 -7.91
N VAL A 48 15.36 0.90 -8.29
CA VAL A 48 14.66 0.32 -9.45
C VAL A 48 14.70 1.21 -10.70
N PHE A 49 15.39 2.34 -10.62
CA PHE A 49 15.52 3.24 -11.75
C PHE A 49 16.51 2.66 -12.76
N ALA A 50 16.10 2.61 -14.02
CA ALA A 50 17.04 2.48 -15.12
C ALA A 50 18.13 3.54 -14.90
N ALA A 51 19.39 3.08 -14.91
CA ALA A 51 20.54 3.88 -14.53
C ALA A 51 20.55 5.25 -15.24
N HIS A 52 21.19 6.23 -14.60
CA HIS A 52 21.73 7.48 -15.18
C HIS A 52 21.07 8.84 -14.84
N THR A 53 20.37 8.99 -13.72
CA THR A 53 20.20 10.30 -13.05
C THR A 53 19.65 10.10 -11.63
N PRO A 54 19.96 10.97 -10.64
CA PRO A 54 19.21 10.95 -9.38
C PRO A 54 17.73 11.18 -9.75
N PRO A 55 16.86 10.19 -9.50
CA PRO A 55 15.49 10.29 -9.96
C PRO A 55 14.82 11.46 -9.25
N PRO A 56 13.98 12.26 -9.93
CA PRO A 56 13.04 13.13 -9.24
C PRO A 56 12.26 12.31 -8.20
N PRO A 57 11.77 12.95 -7.10
CA PRO A 57 11.05 12.25 -6.04
C PRO A 57 9.98 11.34 -6.63
N GLN A 58 10.11 10.05 -6.37
CA GLN A 58 9.14 9.08 -6.86
C GLN A 58 7.92 9.13 -5.95
N GLU A 59 6.81 9.56 -6.52
CA GLU A 59 5.54 9.63 -5.80
C GLU A 59 4.68 8.43 -6.17
N LEU A 60 4.38 7.61 -5.16
CA LEU A 60 3.33 6.63 -5.21
C LEU A 60 2.20 7.13 -4.33
N MET A 61 0.97 6.98 -4.79
CA MET A 61 -0.22 7.44 -4.08
C MET A 61 -1.14 6.25 -3.83
N VAL A 62 -1.66 6.17 -2.59
CA VAL A 62 -2.77 5.28 -2.27
C VAL A 62 -4.07 5.97 -2.67
N THR A 63 -4.91 5.27 -3.42
CA THR A 63 -6.21 5.76 -3.89
C THR A 63 -7.30 4.71 -3.64
N ASP A 64 -8.57 5.14 -3.62
CA ASP A 64 -9.73 4.25 -3.43
C ASP A 64 -9.67 3.33 -2.21
N LEU A 65 -9.10 3.83 -1.11
CA LEU A 65 -8.95 3.07 0.12
C LEU A 65 -10.32 2.77 0.76
N ARG A 66 -10.69 1.48 0.84
CA ARG A 66 -11.98 0.99 1.32
C ARG A 66 -11.79 -0.23 2.22
N SER A 67 -12.77 -0.48 3.09
CA SER A 67 -12.80 -1.69 3.93
C SER A 67 -14.13 -2.41 3.80
N HIS A 68 -14.11 -3.74 3.91
CA HIS A 68 -15.29 -4.61 3.88
C HIS A 68 -15.20 -5.65 4.99
N ILE A 69 -16.31 -6.01 5.61
CA ILE A 69 -16.36 -7.13 6.57
C ILE A 69 -16.87 -8.36 5.81
N ASN A 70 -16.05 -9.41 5.76
CA ASN A 70 -16.40 -10.65 5.08
C ASN A 70 -17.39 -11.48 5.93
N THR A 71 -17.88 -12.59 5.36
CA THR A 71 -18.86 -13.46 6.00
C THR A 71 -18.35 -14.19 7.25
N SER A 72 -17.03 -14.27 7.46
CA SER A 72 -16.41 -14.87 8.64
C SER A 72 -16.09 -13.83 9.73
N GLY A 73 -16.58 -12.60 9.62
CA GLY A 73 -16.29 -11.51 10.57
C GLY A 73 -14.90 -10.88 10.41
N GLY A 74 -14.10 -11.34 9.45
CA GLY A 74 -12.80 -10.76 9.11
C GLY A 74 -12.95 -9.49 8.29
N ARG A 75 -12.06 -8.51 8.49
CA ARG A 75 -12.01 -7.31 7.65
C ARG A 75 -11.17 -7.56 6.39
N VAL A 76 -11.49 -6.90 5.30
CA VAL A 76 -10.68 -6.87 4.08
C VAL A 76 -10.46 -5.42 3.71
N LEU A 77 -9.21 -5.05 3.43
CA LEU A 77 -8.86 -3.74 2.90
C LEU A 77 -8.65 -3.82 1.40
N TYR A 78 -9.23 -2.88 0.67
CA TYR A 78 -9.04 -2.70 -0.77
C TYR A 78 -8.49 -1.31 -1.03
N PHE A 79 -7.49 -1.19 -1.90
CA PHE A 79 -6.95 0.09 -2.32
C PHE A 79 -6.18 -0.06 -3.63
N ASN A 80 -5.90 1.06 -4.27
CA ASN A 80 -5.06 1.13 -5.45
C ASN A 80 -3.75 1.83 -5.10
N VAL A 81 -2.64 1.31 -5.62
CA VAL A 81 -1.36 2.02 -5.65
C VAL A 81 -1.20 2.61 -7.04
N ARG A 82 -1.18 3.94 -7.11
CA ARG A 82 -0.98 4.68 -8.37
C ARG A 82 0.42 5.27 -8.42
N ASN A 83 1.05 5.16 -9.58
CA ASN A 83 2.29 5.89 -9.86
C ASN A 83 1.96 7.31 -10.34
N THR A 84 2.24 8.31 -9.50
CA THR A 84 2.08 9.73 -9.83
C THR A 84 3.40 10.39 -10.21
N GLY A 85 4.53 9.70 -9.99
CA GLY A 85 5.85 10.14 -10.41
C GLY A 85 6.10 9.99 -11.92
N PRO A 86 7.19 10.58 -12.42
CA PRO A 86 7.51 10.59 -13.85
C PRO A 86 8.16 9.30 -14.36
N ASN A 87 8.63 8.42 -13.46
CA ASN A 87 9.37 7.21 -13.82
C ASN A 87 8.57 5.94 -13.53
N PRO A 88 8.74 4.86 -14.32
CA PRO A 88 8.17 3.56 -14.00
C PRO A 88 8.74 2.98 -12.69
N VAL A 89 7.90 2.27 -11.93
CA VAL A 89 8.29 1.63 -10.66
C VAL A 89 8.12 0.12 -10.77
N ARG A 90 9.17 -0.67 -10.53
CA ARG A 90 9.10 -2.15 -10.51
C ARG A 90 9.11 -2.78 -9.12
N VAL A 91 9.62 -2.07 -8.10
CA VAL A 91 9.56 -2.51 -6.70
C VAL A 91 9.06 -1.39 -5.80
N TYR A 92 8.04 -1.68 -5.00
CA TYR A 92 7.53 -0.78 -3.98
C TYR A 92 7.04 -1.55 -2.77
N ILE A 93 7.00 -0.87 -1.62
CA ILE A 93 6.54 -1.41 -0.35
C ILE A 93 5.24 -0.70 0.00
N VAL A 94 4.24 -1.47 0.40
CA VAL A 94 3.03 -0.96 1.04
C VAL A 94 3.17 -1.19 2.54
N CYS A 95 3.07 -0.12 3.31
CA CYS A 95 3.05 -0.14 4.77
C CYS A 95 1.65 0.19 5.26
N PHE A 96 1.18 -0.54 6.27
CA PHE A 96 -0.18 -0.35 6.78
C PHE A 96 -0.17 -0.40 8.31
N SER A 97 -0.96 0.50 8.88
CA SER A 97 -1.04 0.73 10.31
C SER A 97 -2.51 0.70 10.73
N PHE A 98 -2.83 -0.12 11.72
CA PHE A 98 -4.15 -0.12 12.36
C PHE A 98 -4.03 0.55 13.72
N ILE A 99 -4.95 1.48 13.99
CA ILE A 99 -4.98 2.24 15.24
C ILE A 99 -6.18 1.73 16.04
N THR A 100 -5.91 1.12 17.19
CA THR A 100 -6.93 0.70 18.15
C THR A 100 -6.87 1.59 19.39
N ASP A 101 -8.01 1.92 19.99
CA ASP A 101 -8.12 2.77 21.20
C ASP A 101 -7.74 2.03 22.49
#